data_AF-A0A8I2GNN8-F1
#
_entry.id   AF-A0A8I2GNN8-F1
#
_cell.length_a   1.000
_cell.length_b   1.000
_cell.length_c   1.000
_cell.angle_alpha   90.00
_cell.angle_beta   90.00
_cell.angle_gamma   90.00
#
_symmetry.space_group_name_H-M   'P 1'
#
loop_
_entity.id
_entity.type
_entity.pdbx_description
1 polymer ?
#
loop_
_entity_poly.entity_id
_entity_poly.type
_entity_poly.pdbx_seq_one_letter_code
_entity_poly.pdbx_strand_id
1 'polypeptide(L)' 'MRDGSPGRRRCFTVAPPPSIRTGAITPLLGGVGPTAVMSLLHNTLIAASMRSGLGVPLLRQM' A
#
# COMPACT_ATOMS: atom_id res chain seq x y z
N MET A 1 -52.71 -21.32 23.26
CA MET A 1 -51.45 -20.57 23.52
C MET A 1 -50.35 -21.19 22.68
N ARG A 2 -49.49 -20.36 22.07
CA ARG A 2 -48.78 -20.66 20.81
C ARG A 2 -47.43 -21.38 21.00
N ASP A 3 -47.17 -22.23 20.02
CA ASP A 3 -45.97 -23.03 19.74
C ASP A 3 -44.69 -22.15 19.67
N GLY A 4 -43.66 -22.52 20.42
CA GLY A 4 -42.42 -21.74 20.59
C GLY A 4 -41.25 -22.33 19.80
N SER A 5 -41.20 -22.09 18.49
CA SER A 5 -40.03 -22.47 17.67
C SER A 5 -38.84 -21.54 17.93
N PRO A 6 -37.63 -22.04 18.24
CA PRO A 6 -36.47 -21.18 18.39
C PRO A 6 -36.06 -20.65 17.02
N GLY A 7 -36.18 -19.32 16.86
CA GLY A 7 -35.82 -18.60 15.65
C GLY A 7 -34.39 -18.92 15.23
N ARG A 8 -34.27 -19.62 14.09
CA ARG A 8 -33.02 -19.95 13.42
C ARG A 8 -32.37 -18.66 12.92
N ARG A 9 -31.67 -17.93 13.82
CA ARG A 9 -30.74 -16.86 13.44
C ARG A 9 -29.69 -17.51 12.54
N ARG A 10 -29.76 -17.22 11.24
CA ARG A 10 -28.66 -17.52 10.32
C ARG A 10 -27.53 -16.59 10.73
N CYS A 11 -26.69 -17.04 11.66
CA CYS A 11 -25.36 -16.47 11.81
C CYS A 11 -24.68 -16.69 10.45
N PHE A 12 -24.56 -15.64 9.65
CA PHE A 12 -23.57 -15.61 8.60
C PHE A 12 -22.22 -15.56 9.28
N THR A 13 -21.72 -16.70 9.74
CA THR A 13 -20.31 -16.87 10.06
C THR A 13 -19.57 -16.76 8.74
N VAL A 14 -19.15 -15.55 8.40
CA VAL A 14 -18.19 -15.32 7.33
C VAL A 14 -16.91 -16.04 7.76
N ALA A 15 -16.58 -17.14 7.09
CA ALA A 15 -15.29 -17.76 7.25
C ALA A 15 -14.22 -16.74 6.84
N PRO A 16 -13.14 -16.57 7.63
CA PRO A 16 -12.04 -15.69 7.23
C PRO A 16 -11.51 -16.16 5.87
N PRO A 17 -11.16 -15.23 4.96
CA PRO A 17 -10.64 -15.60 3.66
C PRO A 17 -9.37 -16.46 3.83
N PRO A 18 -9.12 -17.41 2.92
CA PRO A 18 -7.91 -18.21 2.97
C PRO A 18 -6.69 -17.29 2.99
N SER A 19 -5.75 -17.54 3.89
CA SER A 19 -4.53 -16.75 3.99
C SER A 19 -3.70 -16.91 2.72
N ILE A 20 -3.48 -15.83 1.98
CA ILE A 20 -2.57 -15.81 0.83
C ILE A 20 -1.15 -15.59 1.37
N ARG A 21 -0.26 -16.57 1.18
CA ARG A 21 1.17 -16.42 1.50
C ARG A 21 1.89 -15.73 0.34
N THR A 22 2.30 -14.49 0.55
CA THR A 22 3.09 -13.71 -0.40
C THR A 22 4.56 -13.70 0.04
N GLY A 23 5.49 -13.92 -0.89
CA GLY A 23 6.94 -13.94 -0.60
C GLY A 23 7.56 -12.59 -0.22
N ALA A 24 6.83 -11.48 -0.44
CA ALA A 24 7.21 -10.14 -0.04
C ALA A 24 5.97 -9.28 0.22
N ILE A 25 6.02 -8.44 1.26
CA ILE A 25 4.96 -7.47 1.57
C ILE A 25 5.63 -6.15 1.91
N THR A 26 5.16 -5.04 1.32
CA THR A 26 5.53 -3.70 1.77
C THR A 26 4.63 -3.32 2.95
N PRO A 27 5.16 -3.17 4.18
CA PRO A 27 4.35 -2.81 5.32
C PRO A 27 3.75 -1.40 5.15
N LEU A 28 2.58 -1.17 5.75
CA LEU A 28 1.87 0.12 5.65
C LEU A 28 2.73 1.26 6.22
N LEU A 29 3.34 1.04 7.39
CA LEU A 29 4.31 1.94 8.01
C LEU A 29 5.72 1.54 7.59
N GLY A 30 6.50 2.49 7.07
CA GLY A 30 7.88 2.25 6.65
C GLY A 30 8.05 1.58 5.28
N GLY A 31 6.97 1.26 4.56
CA GLY A 31 7.04 0.71 3.20
C GLY A 31 7.17 1.79 2.12
N VAL A 32 6.08 2.04 1.39
CA VAL A 32 6.07 2.96 0.24
C VAL A 32 6.19 4.43 0.63
N GLY A 33 5.86 4.83 1.86
CA GLY A 33 5.94 6.22 2.33
C GLY A 33 7.34 6.84 2.18
N PRO A 34 8.38 6.28 2.83
CA PRO A 34 9.75 6.77 2.65
C PRO A 34 10.23 6.75 1.19
N THR A 35 9.87 5.71 0.43
CA THR A 35 10.22 5.60 -1.00
C THR A 35 9.57 6.70 -1.83
N ALA A 36 8.31 7.07 -1.53
CA ALA A 36 7.59 8.13 -2.21
C ALA A 36 8.20 9.51 -1.93
N VAL A 37 8.60 9.78 -0.69
CA VAL A 37 9.30 11.03 -0.33
C VAL A 37 10.63 11.13 -1.09
N MET A 38 11.45 10.07 -1.11
CA MET A 38 12.69 10.08 -1.88
C MET A 38 12.46 10.23 -3.39
N SER A 39 11.45 9.56 -3.93
CA SER A 39 11.08 9.68 -5.35
C SER A 39 10.65 11.10 -5.70
N LEU A 40 9.89 11.76 -4.82
CA LEU A 40 9.49 13.14 -5.02
C LEU A 40 10.72 14.07 -5.02
N LEU A 41 11.60 13.97 -4.03
CA LEU A 41 12.83 14.77 -3.96
C LEU A 41 13.71 14.58 -5.21
N HIS A 42 13.88 13.33 -5.64
CA HIS A 42 14.62 13.00 -6.85
C HIS A 42 14.01 13.64 -8.09
N ASN A 43 12.69 13.52 -8.27
CA ASN A 43 11.99 14.07 -9.42
C ASN A 43 12.01 15.60 -9.42
N THR A 44 11.89 16.23 -8.25
CA THR A 44 12.03 17.69 -8.11
C THR A 44 13.42 18.15 -8.53
N LEU A 45 14.47 17.43 -8.14
CA LEU A 45 15.84 17.76 -8.50
C LEU A 45 16.05 17.64 -10.03
N ILE A 46 15.55 16.57 -10.66
CA ILE A 46 15.59 16.43 -12.12
C ILE A 46 14.85 17.58 -12.80
N ALA A 47 13.62 17.87 -12.36
CA ALA A 47 12.81 18.93 -12.94
C ALA A 47 13.48 20.31 -12.81
N ALA A 48 14.11 20.60 -11.67
CA ALA A 48 14.88 21.82 -11.46
C ALA A 48 16.08 21.89 -12.42
N SER A 49 16.83 20.79 -12.58
CA SER A 49 17.97 20.72 -13.50
C SER A 49 17.56 20.92 -14.96
N MET A 50 16.46 20.29 -15.39
CA MET A 50 15.90 20.47 -16.73
C MET A 50 15.45 21.92 -16.95
N ARG A 51 14.77 22.52 -15.97
CA ARG A 51 14.34 23.92 -16.01
C ARG A 51 15.54 24.88 -16.12
N SER A 52 16.67 24.54 -15.52
CA SER A 52 17.92 25.29 -15.62
C SER A 52 18.74 24.99 -16.88
N GLY A 53 18.29 24.08 -17.75
CA GLY A 53 18.99 23.70 -18.98
C GLY A 53 20.24 22.83 -18.77
N LEU A 54 20.42 22.25 -17.58
CA LEU A 54 21.63 21.51 -17.18
C LEU A 54 21.59 20.00 -17.54
N GLY A 55 20.50 19.52 -18.15
CA GLY A 55 20.30 18.09 -18.45
C GLY A 55 19.85 17.28 -17.24
N VAL A 56 19.72 15.95 -17.38
CA VAL A 56 19.30 15.05 -16.28
C VAL A 56 20.52 14.65 -15.45
N PRO A 57 20.55 14.96 -14.14
CA PRO A 57 21.67 14.58 -13.29
C PRO A 57 21.65 13.07 -13.03
N LEU A 58 22.80 12.43 -13.24
CA LEU A 58 22.99 11.00 -12.99
C LEU A 58 23.13 10.78 -11.48
N LEU A 59 22.06 10.34 -10.82
CA LEU A 59 22.10 10.02 -9.41
C LEU A 59 22.96 8.76 -9.22
N ARG A 60 24.15 8.91 -8.65
CA ARG A 60 24.98 7.75 -8.28
C ARG A 60 24.27 7.02 -7.15
N GLN A 61 23.92 5.75 -7.39
CA GLN A 61 23.41 4.87 -6.34
C GLN A 61 24.55 4.66 -5.33
N MET A 62 24.25 4.96 -4.05
CA MET A 62 25.16 4.78 -2.92
C MET A 62 25.07 3.35 -2.41
#